data_AF-A0A158RV04-F1
#
_entry.id   AF-A0A158RV04-F1
#
_cell.length_a   1.000
_cell.length_b   1.000
_cell.length_c   1.000
_cell.angle_alpha   90.00
_cell.angle_beta   90.00
_cell.angle_gamma   90.00
#
_symmetry.space_group_name_H-M   'P 1'
#
loop_
_entity.id
_entity.type
_entity.pdbx_description
1 polymer ?
#
loop_
_entity_poly.entity_id
_entity_poly.type
_entity_poly.pdbx_seq_one_letter_code
_entity_poly.pdbx_strand_id
1 'polypeptide(L)' 'MVQKATSTLNNPFMSAKETIDFYENIWNNRFLKLIKDEI' A
#
# COMPACT_ATOMS: atom_id res chain seq x y z
N MET A 1 -1.47 9.70 -4.03
CA MET A 1 -0.37 9.16 -3.20
C MET A 1 0.55 8.36 -4.11
N VAL A 2 1.87 8.51 -3.98
CA VAL A 2 2.84 7.72 -4.75
C VAL A 2 2.78 6.27 -4.28
N GLN A 3 2.76 5.30 -5.21
CA GLN A 3 2.81 3.87 -4.88
C GLN A 3 4.06 3.54 -4.06
N LYS A 4 3.96 2.59 -3.12
CA LYS A 4 5.09 2.14 -2.28
C LYS A 4 5.70 3.21 -1.38
N ALA A 5 5.01 4.33 -1.16
CA ALA A 5 5.42 5.37 -0.21
C ALA A 5 4.96 5.09 1.24
N THR A 6 4.33 3.94 1.51
CA THR A 6 3.92 3.51 2.85
C THR A 6 4.92 2.51 3.43
N SER A 7 5.08 2.52 4.75
CA SER A 7 5.81 1.48 5.48
C SER A 7 5.03 1.05 6.72
N THR A 8 5.27 -0.18 7.15
CA THR A 8 4.75 -0.75 8.40
C THR A 8 5.64 -1.93 8.84
N LEU A 9 5.28 -2.57 9.94
CA LEU A 9 5.96 -3.75 10.48
C LEU A 9 5.18 -5.04 10.14
N ASN A 10 5.88 -6.17 10.19
CA ASN A 10 5.23 -7.48 10.17
C ASN A 10 4.30 -7.60 11.39
N ASN A 11 3.17 -8.26 11.20
CA ASN A 11 2.25 -8.61 12.28
C ASN A 11 2.06 -10.14 12.34
N PRO A 12 1.38 -10.69 13.37
CA PRO A 12 1.24 -12.13 13.54
C PRO A 12 0.53 -12.88 12.39
N PHE A 13 -0.17 -12.18 11.50
CA PHE A 13 -0.96 -12.77 10.42
C PHE A 13 -0.41 -12.47 9.03
N MET A 14 0.33 -11.37 8.85
CA MET A 14 0.81 -10.90 7.55
C MET A 14 2.17 -10.20 7.69
N SER A 15 2.98 -10.31 6.64
CA SER A 15 4.15 -9.47 6.46
C SER A 15 3.77 -8.01 6.23
N ALA A 16 4.74 -7.10 6.42
CA ALA A 16 4.60 -5.68 6.11
C ALA A 16 4.19 -5.46 4.65
N LYS A 17 4.79 -6.22 3.73
CA LYS A 17 4.49 -6.15 2.29
C LYS A 17 3.04 -6.53 2.00
N GLU A 18 2.59 -7.68 2.50
CA GLU A 18 1.21 -8.15 2.30
C GLU A 18 0.20 -7.16 2.87
N THR A 19 0.50 -6.59 4.05
CA THR A 19 -0.34 -5.58 4.70
C THR A 19 -0.45 -4.32 3.84
N ILE A 20 0.68 -3.82 3.32
CA ILE A 20 0.71 -2.64 2.46
C ILE A 20 -0.05 -2.90 1.16
N ASP A 21 0.22 -4.03 0.49
CA ASP A 21 -0.44 -4.40 -0.77
C ASP A 21 -1.98 -4.48 -0.59
N PHE A 22 -2.44 -5.04 0.53
CA PHE A 22 -3.86 -5.12 0.86
C PHE A 22 -4.51 -3.74 0.98
N TYR A 23 -3.92 -2.84 1.77
CA TYR A 23 -4.50 -1.51 2.00
C TYR A 23 -4.35 -0.58 0.80
N GLU A 24 -3.21 -0.60 0.09
CA GLU A 24 -3.04 0.19 -1.13
C GLU A 24 -4.08 -0.19 -2.19
N ASN A 25 -4.45 -1.48 -2.29
CA ASN A 25 -5.55 -1.91 -3.16
C ASN A 25 -6.91 -1.32 -2.74
N ILE A 26 -7.25 -1.33 -1.45
CA ILE A 26 -8.50 -0.71 -0.98
C ILE A 26 -8.50 0.79 -1.27
N TRP A 27 -7.39 1.47 -0.98
CA TRP A 27 -7.27 2.92 -1.18
C TRP A 27 -7.42 3.31 -2.64
N ASN A 28 -6.73 2.60 -3.54
CA ASN A 28 -6.77 2.88 -4.98
C ASN A 28 -8.17 2.70 -5.58
N ASN A 29 -8.99 1.84 -4.99
CA ASN A 29 -10.34 1.55 -5.47
C ASN A 29 -11.42 2.46 -4.86
N ARG A 30 -11.19 3.03 -3.67
CA ARG A 30 -12.27 3.69 -2.90
C ARG A 30 -11.98 5.11 -2.44
N PHE A 31 -10.74 5.44 -2.12
CA PHE A 31 -10.43 6.67 -1.37
C PHE A 31 -9.56 7.66 -2.12
N LEU A 32 -8.62 7.16 -2.93
CA LEU A 32 -7.70 8.00 -3.69
C LEU A 32 -7.20 7.24 -4.92
N LYS A 33 -6.58 7.96 -5.85
CA LYS A 33 -5.86 7.36 -6.97
C LYS A 33 -4.37 7.26 -6.64
N LEU A 34 -3.81 6.07 -6.76
CA LEU A 34 -2.37 5.88 -6.66
C LEU A 34 -1.70 6.34 -7.96
N ILE A 35 -0.64 7.13 -7.84
CA ILE A 35 0.21 7.52 -8.97
C ILE A 35 1.46 6.67 -8.95
N LYS A 36 1.87 6.18 -10.12
CA LYS A 36 3.15 5.47 -10.25
C LYS A 36 4.26 6.46 -10.00
N ASP A 37 5.31 5.99 -9.35
CA ASP A 37 6.56 6.73 -9.29
C ASP A 37 7.17 6.68 -10.70
N GLU A 38 7.10 7.79 -11.43
CA GLU A 38 7.79 7.96 -12.71
C GLU A 38 9.22 8.36 -12.39
N ILE A 39 10.14 7.41 -12.53
CA ILE A 39 11.59 7.65 -12.56
C ILE A 39 11.97 8.10 -13.95
#